data_AF-A0A1M5M0Z0-F1
#
_entry.id   AF-A0A1M5M0Z0-F1
#
_cell.length_a   1.000
_cell.length_b   1.000
_cell.length_c   1.000
_cell.angle_alpha   90.00
_cell.angle_beta   90.00
_cell.angle_gamma   90.00
#
_symmetry.space_group_name_H-M   'P 1'
#
loop_
_entity.id
_entity.type
_entity.pdbx_description
1 polymer ?
#
loop_
_entity_poly.entity_id
_entity_poly.type
_entity_poly.pdbx_seq_one_letter_code
_entity_poly.pdbx_strand_id
1 'polypeptide(L)'
;MPDIVNVNYHNTGNSTKINTMGMREMQTRAFESRDAQYLLLKAPPASGKSRALMFLAVDKLVNQGIRKVIVAVPERSIGSSFSKTDLKKDGFFANWEPNDVYNLCTPGEEGSSSKVKAFHKFMDSDEKILICTHATLRFACEELDEAKFNDTLLTIDEFHHVSADVNNRLGELLKSIMNKSTAHIIAMTGSYFRGDSVPILTPENEAKFTKVTYNYYEQLNGYNFLKSLGIGYHFYTGKYTSAILDILDTYKKTILHIPNVNSGESTKDKHNEVNFILDAIGDVIKQDSETGVIHIKRHSDGKIIKVADLVEDSSRERDKIVNYLRNIKSLDDMDLIIALGMAKEGFDWPFCEHALTVGYRGSLTEIIQIIGRCTRDSNNKTHAQFTNLIASPEAIQDDVKVATNNMLKAITASLLMEQVLAPNFNFKTRIDNDDEEAEPGEIKIRGFKEPSSKRVKDILESDLNDLKATILQDDTMLKAMPGNIDPEVINKVYVFKLIWTFTKRVFC
;
A
#
# COMPACT_ATOMS: atom_id res chain seq x y z
N MET A 1 20.01 -3.36 18.55
CA MET A 1 20.37 -3.40 17.12
C MET A 1 20.42 -1.97 16.61
N PRO A 2 21.39 -1.59 15.75
CA PRO A 2 21.42 -0.24 15.22
C PRO A 2 20.30 -0.07 14.18
N ASP A 3 19.28 0.70 14.52
CA ASP A 3 18.35 1.23 13.53
C ASP A 3 19.10 2.21 12.64
N ILE A 4 18.95 2.06 11.33
CA ILE A 4 19.52 3.02 10.38
C ILE A 4 18.62 4.25 10.30
N VAL A 5 17.32 4.03 10.52
CA VAL A 5 16.33 5.08 10.67
C VAL A 5 15.40 4.74 11.82
N ASN A 6 15.25 5.72 12.71
CA ASN A 6 14.24 5.70 13.76
C ASN A 6 13.37 6.94 13.60
N VAL A 7 12.06 6.72 13.50
CA VAL A 7 11.08 7.76 13.23
C VAL A 7 10.19 7.88 14.45
N ASN A 8 9.98 9.10 14.94
CA ASN A 8 9.03 9.39 16.00
C ASN A 8 7.82 10.14 15.43
N TYR A 9 6.62 9.82 15.92
CA TYR A 9 5.35 10.41 15.50
C TYR A 9 4.77 11.33 16.59
N HIS A 10 3.93 12.27 16.17
CA HIS A 10 3.36 13.30 17.06
C HIS A 10 2.14 12.85 17.86
N ASN A 11 1.58 11.66 17.58
CA ASN A 11 0.44 11.05 18.29
C ASN A 11 -0.79 11.96 18.40
N THR A 12 -1.18 12.59 17.30
CA THR A 12 -2.28 13.57 17.32
C THR A 12 -3.66 12.93 17.49
N GLY A 13 -3.77 11.61 17.24
CA GLY A 13 -5.03 10.86 17.22
C GLY A 13 -5.97 11.22 16.06
N ASN A 14 -5.61 12.20 15.22
CA ASN A 14 -6.51 12.79 14.23
C ASN A 14 -6.86 11.82 13.08
N SER A 15 -5.96 10.92 12.66
CA SER A 15 -6.26 9.96 11.57
C SER A 15 -7.27 8.89 11.99
N THR A 16 -7.48 8.71 13.29
CA THR A 16 -8.48 7.77 13.84
C THR A 16 -9.82 8.41 14.19
N LYS A 17 -9.86 9.75 14.33
CA LYS A 17 -11.09 10.49 14.60
C LYS A 17 -12.01 10.44 13.39
N ILE A 18 -13.29 10.23 13.65
CA ILE A 18 -14.34 10.30 12.64
C ILE A 18 -15.03 11.66 12.70
N ASN A 19 -15.36 12.21 11.54
CA ASN A 19 -16.18 13.41 11.44
C ASN A 19 -17.68 13.08 11.65
N THR A 20 -18.55 14.08 11.49
CA THR A 20 -20.01 13.94 11.65
C THR A 20 -20.68 12.97 10.67
N MET A 21 -19.97 12.56 9.62
CA MET A 21 -20.42 11.60 8.61
C MET A 21 -19.70 10.24 8.74
N GLY A 22 -18.98 10.00 9.84
CA GLY A 22 -18.31 8.73 10.08
C GLY A 22 -17.01 8.55 9.30
N MET A 23 -16.49 9.63 8.70
CA MET A 23 -15.29 9.58 7.85
C MET A 23 -14.04 9.93 8.67
N ARG A 24 -12.98 9.14 8.50
CA ARG A 24 -11.63 9.50 8.94
C ARG A 24 -11.04 10.61 8.07
N GLU A 25 -9.91 11.16 8.48
CA GLU A 25 -9.23 12.25 7.77
C GLU A 25 -9.01 11.96 6.28
N MET A 26 -8.41 10.82 5.93
CA MET A 26 -8.20 10.41 4.52
C MET A 26 -9.51 10.32 3.73
N GLN A 27 -10.55 9.76 4.36
CA GLN A 27 -11.86 9.58 3.74
C GLN A 27 -12.55 10.93 3.52
N THR A 28 -12.40 11.86 4.46
CA THR A 28 -12.90 13.23 4.37
C THR A 28 -12.23 13.96 3.21
N ARG A 29 -10.89 13.91 3.12
CA ARG A 29 -10.13 14.52 2.02
C ARG A 29 -10.52 13.96 0.66
N ALA A 30 -10.72 12.64 0.56
CA ALA A 30 -11.21 12.02 -0.66
C ALA A 30 -12.63 12.52 -1.01
N PHE A 31 -13.52 12.61 -0.02
CA PHE A 31 -14.91 13.05 -0.18
C PHE A 31 -15.07 14.53 -0.51
N GLU A 32 -14.13 15.40 -0.12
CA GLU A 32 -14.10 16.80 -0.55
C GLU A 32 -13.96 16.91 -2.08
N SER A 33 -13.28 15.94 -2.70
CA SER A 33 -13.12 15.85 -4.16
C SER A 33 -14.21 15.01 -4.83
N ARG A 34 -15.33 14.71 -4.16
CA ARG A 34 -16.41 13.84 -4.66
C ARG A 34 -17.05 14.31 -5.96
N ASP A 35 -16.97 15.59 -6.31
CA ASP A 35 -17.57 16.12 -7.54
C ASP A 35 -16.72 15.82 -8.79
N ALA A 36 -15.46 15.41 -8.61
CA ALA A 36 -14.58 15.08 -9.72
C ALA A 36 -15.16 13.93 -10.57
N GLN A 37 -15.09 14.09 -11.91
CA GLN A 37 -15.45 13.02 -12.84
C GLN A 37 -14.40 11.90 -12.82
N TYR A 38 -13.13 12.30 -12.80
CA TYR A 38 -11.98 11.41 -12.73
C TYR A 38 -11.18 11.72 -11.48
N LEU A 39 -11.06 10.76 -10.56
CA LEU A 39 -10.38 10.92 -9.28
C LEU A 39 -9.30 9.86 -9.12
N LEU A 40 -8.09 10.28 -8.76
CA LEU A 40 -6.97 9.40 -8.46
C LEU A 40 -6.64 9.51 -6.97
N LEU A 41 -6.98 8.48 -6.19
CA LEU A 41 -6.69 8.40 -4.78
C LEU A 41 -5.37 7.65 -4.54
N LYS A 42 -4.33 8.40 -4.18
CA LYS A 42 -3.03 7.88 -3.75
C LYS A 42 -3.02 7.83 -2.22
N ALA A 43 -3.20 6.63 -1.65
CA ALA A 43 -3.22 6.44 -0.20
C ALA A 43 -2.53 5.12 0.17
N PRO A 44 -1.73 5.06 1.25
CA PRO A 44 -0.99 3.88 1.63
C PRO A 44 -1.92 2.69 1.89
N PRO A 45 -1.40 1.45 1.91
CA PRO A 45 -2.16 0.30 2.39
C PRO A 45 -2.79 0.63 3.75
N ALA A 46 -3.87 -0.07 4.11
CA ALA A 46 -4.42 0.05 5.45
C ALA A 46 -5.07 1.41 5.83
N SER A 47 -4.98 2.46 5.00
CA SER A 47 -5.58 3.79 5.27
C SER A 47 -7.10 3.87 5.20
N GLY A 48 -7.78 2.81 4.76
CA GLY A 48 -9.23 2.76 4.61
C GLY A 48 -9.75 3.19 3.23
N LYS A 49 -8.94 2.99 2.16
CA LYS A 49 -9.29 3.29 0.76
C LYS A 49 -10.64 2.71 0.33
N SER A 50 -10.88 1.44 0.60
CA SER A 50 -12.14 0.77 0.25
C SER A 50 -13.35 1.46 0.87
N ARG A 51 -13.23 1.96 2.12
CA ARG A 51 -14.28 2.72 2.79
C ARG A 51 -14.44 4.12 2.19
N ALA A 52 -13.34 4.80 1.82
CA ALA A 52 -13.41 6.07 1.09
C ALA A 52 -14.15 5.91 -0.25
N LEU A 53 -13.88 4.82 -0.98
CA LEU A 53 -14.58 4.48 -2.21
C LEU A 53 -16.08 4.30 -2.00
N MET A 54 -16.49 3.61 -0.93
CA MET A 54 -17.92 3.43 -0.62
C MET A 54 -18.62 4.78 -0.44
N PHE A 55 -18.03 5.72 0.31
CA PHE A 55 -18.59 7.05 0.49
C PHE A 55 -18.73 7.80 -0.84
N LEU A 56 -17.67 7.80 -1.66
CA LEU A 56 -17.68 8.43 -2.98
C LEU A 56 -18.71 7.81 -3.92
N ALA A 57 -18.77 6.49 -3.97
CA ALA A 57 -19.67 5.76 -4.85
C ALA A 57 -21.14 5.94 -4.46
N VAL A 58 -21.46 5.93 -3.17
CA VAL A 58 -22.82 6.19 -2.69
C VAL A 58 -23.24 7.62 -3.00
N ASP A 59 -22.36 8.61 -2.82
CA ASP A 59 -22.66 9.99 -3.19
C ASP A 59 -22.89 10.17 -4.68
N LYS A 60 -22.06 9.54 -5.52
CA LYS A 60 -22.26 9.50 -6.97
C LYS A 60 -23.64 8.92 -7.34
N LEU A 61 -24.01 7.79 -6.73
CA LEU A 61 -25.29 7.11 -6.98
C LEU A 61 -26.52 7.90 -6.54
N VAL A 62 -26.42 8.60 -5.41
CA VAL A 62 -27.59 9.25 -4.78
C VAL A 62 -27.73 10.71 -5.22
N ASN A 63 -26.62 11.43 -5.36
CA ASN A 63 -26.62 12.89 -5.49
C ASN A 63 -26.14 13.39 -6.86
N GLN A 64 -25.48 12.56 -7.68
CA GLN A 64 -24.79 13.03 -8.89
C GLN A 64 -25.29 12.39 -10.20
N GLY A 65 -26.44 11.70 -10.16
CA GLY A 65 -27.07 11.13 -11.36
C GLY A 65 -26.38 9.89 -11.92
N ILE A 66 -25.38 9.33 -11.22
CA ILE A 66 -24.76 8.05 -11.59
C ILE A 66 -25.75 6.93 -11.29
N ARG A 67 -25.96 6.04 -12.26
CA ARG A 67 -26.93 4.95 -12.18
C ARG A 67 -26.32 3.64 -11.71
N LYS A 68 -25.03 3.44 -12.01
CA LYS A 68 -24.31 2.18 -11.74
C LYS A 68 -22.91 2.43 -11.21
N VAL A 69 -22.42 1.53 -10.37
CA VAL A 69 -21.07 1.47 -9.83
C VAL A 69 -20.49 0.10 -10.12
N ILE A 70 -19.30 0.08 -10.70
CA ILE A 70 -18.52 -1.12 -10.94
C ILE A 70 -17.25 -1.03 -10.11
N VAL A 71 -17.04 -1.98 -9.21
CA VAL A 71 -15.82 -2.12 -8.41
C VAL A 71 -14.96 -3.23 -8.97
N ALA A 72 -13.80 -2.85 -9.49
CA ALA A 72 -12.81 -3.77 -10.02
C ALA A 72 -11.63 -3.88 -9.04
N VAL A 73 -11.37 -5.10 -8.57
CA VAL A 73 -10.28 -5.42 -7.63
C VAL A 73 -9.24 -6.33 -8.29
N PRO A 74 -7.97 -6.35 -7.87
CA PRO A 74 -6.97 -7.20 -8.52
C PRO A 74 -7.25 -8.69 -8.30
N GLU A 75 -7.74 -9.07 -7.11
CA GLU A 75 -7.98 -10.46 -6.73
C GLU A 75 -9.29 -10.68 -5.97
N ARG A 76 -9.78 -11.93 -5.97
CA ARG A 76 -11.04 -12.32 -5.32
C ARG A 76 -11.08 -12.04 -3.82
N SER A 77 -9.95 -12.29 -3.14
CA SER A 77 -9.81 -12.11 -1.69
C SER A 77 -10.18 -10.69 -1.25
N ILE A 78 -9.88 -9.69 -2.09
CA ILE A 78 -10.10 -8.27 -1.82
C ILE A 78 -11.56 -7.87 -1.99
N GLY A 79 -12.33 -8.56 -2.84
CA GLY A 79 -13.76 -8.27 -3.06
C GLY A 79 -14.60 -8.33 -1.78
N SER A 80 -14.16 -9.11 -0.78
CA SER A 80 -14.79 -9.18 0.55
C SER A 80 -14.77 -7.84 1.31
N SER A 81 -13.81 -6.96 1.00
CA SER A 81 -13.68 -5.61 1.58
C SER A 81 -14.83 -4.68 1.17
N PHE A 82 -15.59 -5.07 0.13
CA PHE A 82 -16.74 -4.32 -0.38
C PHE A 82 -18.08 -4.97 0.00
N SER A 83 -18.12 -5.73 1.09
CA SER A 83 -19.35 -6.30 1.65
C SER A 83 -20.30 -5.23 2.22
N LYS A 84 -21.56 -5.61 2.45
CA LYS A 84 -22.61 -4.73 2.97
C LYS A 84 -22.14 -3.99 4.22
N THR A 85 -22.32 -2.68 4.21
CA THR A 85 -21.75 -1.79 5.23
C THR A 85 -22.78 -0.73 5.63
N ASP A 86 -23.10 -0.67 6.93
CA ASP A 86 -23.96 0.35 7.52
C ASP A 86 -23.17 1.66 7.72
N LEU A 87 -23.27 2.55 6.74
CA LEU A 87 -22.64 3.87 6.78
C LEU A 87 -23.53 4.88 7.52
N LYS A 88 -24.85 4.65 7.54
CA LYS A 88 -25.81 5.54 8.20
C LYS A 88 -25.63 5.56 9.70
N LYS A 89 -25.23 4.44 10.30
CA LYS A 89 -24.93 4.35 11.73
C LYS A 89 -23.98 5.44 12.22
N ASP A 90 -23.01 5.83 11.39
CA ASP A 90 -21.98 6.81 11.74
C ASP A 90 -22.30 8.23 11.20
N GLY A 91 -23.53 8.47 10.73
CA GLY A 91 -24.03 9.80 10.32
C GLY A 91 -24.04 10.07 8.82
N PHE A 92 -23.66 9.10 7.98
CA PHE A 92 -23.77 9.23 6.52
C PHE A 92 -25.23 9.08 6.04
N PHE A 93 -25.55 9.55 4.84
CA PHE A 93 -26.96 9.62 4.38
C PHE A 93 -27.51 8.31 3.80
N ALA A 94 -26.67 7.38 3.35
CA ALA A 94 -27.10 6.10 2.77
C ALA A 94 -26.08 4.99 3.01
N ASN A 95 -26.53 3.73 3.02
CA ASN A 95 -25.68 2.56 3.22
C ASN A 95 -25.02 2.08 1.93
N TRP A 96 -23.94 1.31 2.07
CA TRP A 96 -23.36 0.54 0.98
C TRP A 96 -23.97 -0.86 0.98
N GLU A 97 -24.85 -1.14 0.00
CA GLU A 97 -25.67 -2.35 -0.05
C GLU A 97 -25.56 -3.05 -1.41
N PRO A 98 -24.43 -3.69 -1.72
CA PRO A 98 -24.30 -4.49 -2.93
C PRO A 98 -25.19 -5.74 -2.86
N ASN A 99 -25.72 -6.14 -4.02
CA ASN A 99 -26.42 -7.40 -4.16
C ASN A 99 -25.41 -8.54 -4.34
N ASP A 100 -25.53 -9.58 -3.52
CA ASP A 100 -24.62 -10.73 -3.50
C ASP A 100 -24.58 -11.47 -4.86
N VAL A 101 -25.66 -11.39 -5.66
CA VAL A 101 -25.73 -11.93 -7.04
C VAL A 101 -24.71 -11.27 -7.98
N TYR A 102 -24.39 -9.99 -7.75
CA TYR A 102 -23.48 -9.19 -8.58
C TYR A 102 -22.12 -8.98 -7.92
N ASN A 103 -21.80 -9.80 -6.91
CA ASN A 103 -20.44 -10.01 -6.46
C ASN A 103 -19.82 -11.18 -7.27
N LEU A 104 -19.10 -10.84 -8.34
CA LEU A 104 -18.47 -11.79 -9.24
C LEU A 104 -17.10 -12.29 -8.75
N CYS A 105 -16.68 -11.92 -7.53
CA CYS A 105 -15.46 -12.41 -6.87
C CYS A 105 -15.64 -13.81 -6.24
N THR A 106 -16.45 -14.67 -6.87
CA THR A 106 -16.75 -16.04 -6.43
C THR A 106 -15.77 -17.08 -7.02
N PRO A 107 -15.68 -18.30 -6.43
CA PRO A 107 -14.89 -19.40 -6.97
C PRO A 107 -15.25 -19.75 -8.44
N GLY A 108 -14.28 -20.24 -9.22
CA GLY A 108 -14.43 -20.53 -10.66
C GLY A 108 -13.22 -20.06 -11.47
N GLU A 109 -13.32 -19.97 -12.81
CA GLU A 109 -12.33 -19.29 -13.65
C GLU A 109 -12.69 -17.81 -13.82
N GLU A 110 -11.69 -16.93 -13.72
CA GLU A 110 -11.84 -15.51 -14.09
C GLU A 110 -12.05 -15.39 -15.60
N GLY A 111 -13.03 -14.60 -16.03
CA GLY A 111 -13.39 -14.52 -17.45
C GLY A 111 -14.22 -15.69 -17.99
N SER A 112 -14.71 -16.59 -17.13
CA SER A 112 -15.66 -17.61 -17.57
C SER A 112 -16.90 -16.97 -18.21
N SER A 113 -17.46 -17.64 -19.22
CA SER A 113 -18.64 -17.15 -19.95
C SER A 113 -19.82 -16.83 -19.02
N SER A 114 -19.92 -17.52 -17.88
CA SER A 114 -20.93 -17.25 -16.86
C SER A 114 -20.76 -15.88 -16.18
N LYS A 115 -19.53 -15.51 -15.78
CA LYS A 115 -19.24 -14.22 -15.13
C LYS A 115 -19.38 -13.05 -16.11
N VAL A 116 -18.94 -13.24 -17.36
CA VAL A 116 -19.11 -12.24 -18.43
C VAL A 116 -20.60 -11.99 -18.70
N LYS A 117 -21.41 -13.06 -18.85
CA LYS A 117 -22.87 -12.93 -19.01
C LYS A 117 -23.54 -12.26 -17.81
N ALA A 118 -23.10 -12.56 -16.58
CA ALA A 118 -23.62 -11.92 -15.39
C ALA A 118 -23.30 -10.41 -15.37
N PHE A 119 -22.11 -10.02 -15.81
CA PHE A 119 -21.72 -8.62 -15.98
C PHE A 119 -22.59 -7.92 -17.03
N HIS A 120 -22.82 -8.52 -18.20
CA HIS A 120 -23.70 -7.93 -19.22
C HIS A 120 -25.13 -7.80 -18.72
N LYS A 121 -25.66 -8.83 -18.03
CA LYS A 121 -26.96 -8.78 -17.39
C LYS A 121 -27.05 -7.66 -16.36
N PHE A 122 -25.97 -7.39 -15.61
CA PHE A 122 -25.91 -6.25 -14.70
C PHE A 122 -26.05 -4.93 -15.45
N MET A 123 -25.31 -4.76 -16.55
CA MET A 123 -25.35 -3.52 -17.36
C MET A 123 -26.76 -3.23 -17.90
N ASP A 124 -27.56 -4.27 -18.19
CA ASP A 124 -28.93 -4.14 -18.71
C ASP A 124 -30.03 -4.15 -17.63
N SER A 125 -29.67 -4.29 -16.34
CA SER A 125 -30.63 -4.33 -15.22
C SER A 125 -30.75 -2.99 -14.48
N ASP A 126 -31.65 -2.91 -13.49
CA ASP A 126 -31.75 -1.75 -12.58
C ASP A 126 -30.82 -1.84 -11.36
N GLU A 127 -29.97 -2.88 -11.30
CA GLU A 127 -29.02 -3.06 -10.21
C GLU A 127 -27.92 -2.01 -10.24
N LYS A 128 -27.51 -1.56 -9.06
CA LYS A 128 -26.68 -0.37 -8.92
C LYS A 128 -25.20 -0.67 -8.71
N ILE A 129 -24.86 -1.80 -8.09
CA ILE A 129 -23.49 -2.09 -7.66
C ILE A 129 -23.08 -3.48 -8.14
N LEU A 130 -21.93 -3.55 -8.82
CA LEU A 130 -21.27 -4.79 -9.21
C LEU A 130 -19.83 -4.80 -8.70
N ILE A 131 -19.37 -5.93 -8.18
CA ILE A 131 -18.00 -6.14 -7.72
C ILE A 131 -17.39 -7.27 -8.54
N CYS A 132 -16.22 -7.07 -9.12
CA CYS A 132 -15.55 -8.04 -9.98
C CYS A 132 -14.03 -7.91 -9.91
N THR A 133 -13.30 -8.85 -10.50
CA THR A 133 -11.84 -8.71 -10.65
C THR A 133 -11.49 -7.86 -11.87
N HIS A 134 -10.25 -7.37 -11.94
CA HIS A 134 -9.70 -6.71 -13.14
C HIS A 134 -9.81 -7.60 -14.39
N ALA A 135 -9.58 -8.91 -14.22
CA ALA A 135 -9.70 -9.88 -15.31
C ALA A 135 -11.14 -9.97 -15.81
N THR A 136 -12.12 -10.13 -14.92
CA THR A 136 -13.54 -10.19 -15.29
C THR A 136 -14.00 -8.90 -15.97
N LEU A 137 -13.60 -7.73 -15.47
CA LEU A 137 -13.87 -6.46 -16.13
C LEU A 137 -13.31 -6.44 -17.56
N ARG A 138 -12.04 -6.82 -17.74
CA ARG A 138 -11.39 -6.85 -19.05
C ARG A 138 -12.17 -7.70 -20.05
N PHE A 139 -12.47 -8.95 -19.68
CA PHE A 139 -13.20 -9.88 -20.55
C PHE A 139 -14.63 -9.40 -20.83
N ALA A 140 -15.32 -8.85 -19.84
CA ALA A 140 -16.69 -8.36 -20.04
C ALA A 140 -16.76 -7.17 -21.00
N CYS A 141 -15.74 -6.31 -21.00
CA CYS A 141 -15.69 -5.14 -21.86
C CYS A 141 -15.30 -5.43 -23.32
N GLU A 142 -14.69 -6.58 -23.63
CA GLU A 142 -14.36 -6.94 -25.02
C GLU A 142 -15.61 -7.06 -25.92
N GLU A 143 -16.78 -7.32 -25.32
CA GLU A 143 -18.06 -7.50 -26.01
C GLU A 143 -19.08 -6.36 -25.75
N LEU A 144 -18.67 -5.30 -25.03
CA LEU A 144 -19.56 -4.17 -24.69
C LEU A 144 -19.16 -2.90 -25.46
N ASP A 145 -20.17 -2.19 -25.95
CA ASP A 145 -20.00 -0.83 -26.47
C ASP A 145 -19.69 0.15 -25.34
N GLU A 146 -18.77 1.08 -25.56
CA GLU A 146 -18.32 2.01 -24.52
C GLU A 146 -19.45 2.93 -24.04
N ALA A 147 -20.44 3.21 -24.89
CA ALA A 147 -21.62 4.00 -24.52
C ALA A 147 -22.47 3.34 -23.41
N LYS A 148 -22.34 2.03 -23.18
CA LYS A 148 -23.00 1.35 -22.04
C LYS A 148 -22.49 1.84 -20.68
N PHE A 149 -21.31 2.47 -20.65
CA PHE A 149 -20.73 3.07 -19.43
C PHE A 149 -21.20 4.50 -19.16
N ASN A 150 -22.11 5.04 -19.98
CA ASN A 150 -22.73 6.34 -19.69
C ASN A 150 -23.41 6.32 -18.31
N ASP A 151 -23.21 7.38 -17.54
CA ASP A 151 -23.71 7.56 -16.18
C ASP A 151 -23.33 6.40 -15.24
N THR A 152 -22.18 5.77 -15.50
CA THR A 152 -21.62 4.70 -14.68
C THR A 152 -20.33 5.16 -14.01
N LEU A 153 -20.16 4.85 -12.74
CA LEU A 153 -18.90 4.99 -12.03
C LEU A 153 -18.11 3.68 -12.16
N LEU A 154 -16.96 3.74 -12.83
CA LEU A 154 -15.99 2.66 -12.87
C LEU A 154 -14.89 2.91 -11.83
N THR A 155 -14.67 1.95 -10.95
CA THR A 155 -13.66 2.06 -9.89
C THR A 155 -12.62 0.97 -10.03
N ILE A 156 -11.34 1.35 -9.98
CA ILE A 156 -10.21 0.44 -10.14
C ILE A 156 -9.35 0.51 -8.87
N ASP A 157 -9.38 -0.55 -8.08
CA ASP A 157 -8.50 -0.69 -6.92
C ASP A 157 -7.12 -1.22 -7.34
N GLU A 158 -6.10 -0.91 -6.56
CA GLU A 158 -4.69 -1.18 -6.89
C GLU A 158 -4.35 -0.92 -8.37
N PHE A 159 -4.68 0.30 -8.80
CA PHE A 159 -4.51 0.81 -10.16
C PHE A 159 -3.09 0.57 -10.70
N HIS A 160 -2.09 0.51 -9.81
CA HIS A 160 -0.73 0.20 -10.17
C HIS A 160 -0.58 -1.18 -10.87
N HIS A 161 -1.34 -2.22 -10.51
CA HIS A 161 -1.26 -3.53 -11.19
C HIS A 161 -1.66 -3.52 -12.67
N VAL A 162 -2.31 -2.46 -13.14
CA VAL A 162 -2.80 -2.36 -14.52
C VAL A 162 -1.67 -2.28 -15.55
N SER A 163 -0.50 -1.73 -15.21
CA SER A 163 0.63 -1.57 -16.15
C SER A 163 1.60 -2.76 -16.26
N ALA A 164 1.48 -3.77 -15.40
CA ALA A 164 2.46 -4.86 -15.32
C ALA A 164 2.25 -5.97 -16.37
N ASP A 165 1.15 -5.93 -17.13
CA ASP A 165 0.86 -6.95 -18.13
C ASP A 165 1.46 -6.54 -19.50
N VAL A 166 2.14 -7.47 -20.17
CA VAL A 166 2.85 -7.26 -21.46
C VAL A 166 1.88 -6.85 -22.59
N ASN A 167 0.58 -6.85 -22.32
CA ASN A 167 -0.46 -6.19 -23.09
C ASN A 167 -1.34 -5.35 -22.13
N ASN A 168 -1.07 -4.06 -21.94
CA ASN A 168 -1.83 -3.12 -21.08
C ASN A 168 -3.25 -2.83 -21.62
N ARG A 169 -4.06 -3.87 -21.80
CA ARG A 169 -5.43 -3.82 -22.35
C ARG A 169 -6.39 -3.05 -21.45
N LEU A 170 -6.17 -3.05 -20.14
CA LEU A 170 -7.03 -2.35 -19.20
C LEU A 170 -6.76 -0.83 -19.21
N GLY A 171 -5.52 -0.37 -19.41
CA GLY A 171 -5.23 1.04 -19.68
C GLY A 171 -5.88 1.53 -20.99
N GLU A 172 -5.84 0.72 -22.05
CA GLU A 172 -6.53 1.02 -23.32
C GLU A 172 -8.05 1.07 -23.17
N LEU A 173 -8.63 0.12 -22.43
CA LEU A 173 -10.05 0.10 -22.10
C LEU A 173 -10.47 1.39 -21.39
N LEU A 174 -9.75 1.80 -20.35
CA LEU A 174 -10.05 3.03 -19.61
C LEU A 174 -9.95 4.25 -20.51
N LYS A 175 -8.92 4.34 -21.35
CA LYS A 175 -8.79 5.40 -22.35
C LYS A 175 -9.99 5.45 -23.29
N SER A 176 -10.49 4.30 -23.75
CA SER A 176 -11.66 4.25 -24.63
C SER A 176 -12.92 4.74 -23.92
N ILE A 177 -13.17 4.23 -22.70
CA ILE A 177 -14.31 4.64 -21.86
C ILE A 177 -14.27 6.16 -21.58
N MET A 178 -13.12 6.71 -21.19
CA MET A 178 -12.96 8.15 -20.93
C MET A 178 -13.26 9.03 -22.14
N ASN A 179 -13.01 8.53 -23.36
CA ASN A 179 -13.16 9.31 -24.59
C ASN A 179 -14.54 9.16 -25.24
N LYS A 180 -15.25 8.07 -24.96
CA LYS A 180 -16.49 7.70 -25.67
C LYS A 180 -17.72 7.60 -24.77
N SER A 181 -17.60 7.88 -23.48
CA SER A 181 -18.72 7.80 -22.54
C SER A 181 -18.73 8.94 -21.53
N THR A 182 -19.85 9.10 -20.83
CA THR A 182 -19.99 10.01 -19.68
C THR A 182 -19.54 9.36 -18.36
N ALA A 183 -18.82 8.24 -18.41
CA ALA A 183 -18.41 7.51 -17.23
C ALA A 183 -17.60 8.37 -16.25
N HIS A 184 -17.79 8.11 -14.97
CA HIS A 184 -16.91 8.58 -13.92
C HIS A 184 -15.87 7.50 -13.62
N ILE A 185 -14.65 7.90 -13.26
CA ILE A 185 -13.59 6.94 -12.93
C ILE A 185 -12.96 7.31 -11.60
N ILE A 186 -12.92 6.36 -10.67
CA ILE A 186 -12.12 6.48 -9.44
C ILE A 186 -11.03 5.40 -9.49
N ALA A 187 -9.78 5.83 -9.60
CA ALA A 187 -8.62 4.96 -9.50
C ALA A 187 -8.00 5.08 -8.11
N MET A 188 -7.66 3.96 -7.47
CA MET A 188 -7.01 3.94 -6.16
C MET A 188 -5.70 3.19 -6.23
N THR A 189 -4.66 3.65 -5.53
CA THR A 189 -3.39 2.93 -5.45
C THR A 189 -2.79 2.98 -4.05
N GLY A 190 -2.33 1.82 -3.57
CA GLY A 190 -1.52 1.66 -2.36
C GLY A 190 -0.06 2.07 -2.52
N SER A 191 0.47 2.00 -3.74
CA SER A 191 1.86 2.34 -4.01
C SER A 191 1.96 3.78 -4.51
N TYR A 192 2.62 4.62 -3.71
CA TYR A 192 3.15 5.91 -4.19
C TYR A 192 4.24 5.71 -5.24
N PHE A 193 5.01 4.64 -5.09
CA PHE A 193 6.23 4.43 -5.84
C PHE A 193 6.22 3.06 -6.49
N ARG A 194 6.29 3.08 -7.82
CA ARG A 194 6.77 1.98 -8.64
C ARG A 194 8.14 2.36 -9.16
N GLY A 195 9.18 1.63 -8.74
CA GLY A 195 10.54 1.79 -9.30
C GLY A 195 10.61 1.36 -10.76
N ASP A 196 9.61 0.61 -11.22
CA ASP A 196 9.28 0.26 -12.59
C ASP A 196 8.46 1.41 -13.22
N SER A 197 9.18 2.33 -13.87
CA SER A 197 8.72 3.64 -14.39
C SER A 197 7.71 3.60 -15.55
N VAL A 198 6.78 2.63 -15.61
CA VAL A 198 5.82 2.49 -16.71
C VAL A 198 4.49 3.18 -16.35
N PRO A 199 4.14 4.31 -17.03
CA PRO A 199 2.87 4.99 -16.82
C PRO A 199 1.70 4.11 -17.24
N ILE A 200 0.65 4.05 -16.40
CA ILE A 200 -0.57 3.28 -16.70
C ILE A 200 -1.45 4.01 -17.73
N LEU A 201 -1.49 5.34 -17.61
CA LEU A 201 -2.18 6.24 -18.51
C LEU A 201 -1.16 7.11 -19.24
N THR A 202 -1.55 7.62 -20.41
CA THR A 202 -0.81 8.72 -21.03
C THR A 202 -0.87 9.95 -20.13
N PRO A 203 0.16 10.80 -20.11
CA PRO A 203 0.17 12.01 -19.29
C PRO A 203 -1.04 12.91 -19.53
N GLU A 204 -1.51 12.98 -20.77
CA GLU A 204 -2.73 13.73 -21.14
C GLU A 204 -3.99 13.21 -20.45
N ASN A 205 -4.12 11.88 -20.29
CA ASN A 205 -5.26 11.28 -19.62
C ASN A 205 -5.12 11.36 -18.10
N GLU A 206 -3.91 11.16 -17.57
CA GLU A 206 -3.65 11.32 -16.15
C GLU A 206 -3.92 12.75 -15.67
N ALA A 207 -3.60 13.76 -16.49
CA ALA A 207 -3.89 15.17 -16.20
C ALA A 207 -5.39 15.49 -16.06
N LYS A 208 -6.28 14.62 -16.54
CA LYS A 208 -7.74 14.76 -16.35
C LYS A 208 -8.19 14.32 -14.95
N PHE A 209 -7.35 13.57 -14.22
CA PHE A 209 -7.67 13.10 -12.88
C PHE A 209 -7.40 14.19 -11.84
N THR A 210 -8.38 14.46 -10.98
CA THR A 210 -8.14 15.15 -9.72
C THR A 210 -7.37 14.21 -8.79
N LYS A 211 -6.18 14.60 -8.37
CA LYS A 211 -5.30 13.79 -7.52
C LYS A 211 -5.60 14.10 -6.05
N VAL A 212 -5.88 13.07 -5.27
CA VAL A 212 -5.97 13.15 -3.81
C VAL A 212 -4.90 12.27 -3.21
N THR A 213 -3.98 12.89 -2.47
CA THR A 213 -2.83 12.24 -1.85
C THR A 213 -3.00 12.26 -0.34
N TYR A 214 -2.88 11.10 0.31
CA TYR A 214 -2.87 10.98 1.78
C TYR A 214 -1.73 10.08 2.23
N ASN A 215 -0.57 10.66 2.57
CA ASN A 215 0.67 9.90 2.64
C ASN A 215 0.82 9.04 3.92
N TYR A 216 1.85 8.20 3.90
CA TYR A 216 2.15 7.27 4.99
C TYR A 216 2.47 8.00 6.30
N TYR A 217 3.17 9.14 6.23
CA TYR A 217 3.53 9.94 7.40
C TYR A 217 2.30 10.55 8.07
N GLU A 218 1.39 11.16 7.30
CA GLU A 218 0.11 11.68 7.78
C GLU A 218 -0.71 10.60 8.51
N GLN A 219 -0.75 9.39 7.94
CA GLN A 219 -1.44 8.26 8.56
C GLN A 219 -0.85 7.91 9.94
N LEU A 220 0.48 7.74 10.01
CA LEU A 220 1.17 7.34 11.23
C LEU A 220 1.14 8.42 12.31
N ASN A 221 1.25 9.69 11.94
CA ASN A 221 1.14 10.81 12.88
C ASN A 221 -0.22 10.95 13.54
N GLY A 222 -1.27 10.50 12.86
CA GLY A 222 -2.63 10.52 13.36
C GLY A 222 -2.99 9.34 14.27
N TYR A 223 -2.07 8.40 14.51
CA TYR A 223 -2.30 7.26 15.39
C TYR A 223 -2.27 7.62 16.87
N ASN A 224 -2.91 6.78 17.68
CA ASN A 224 -3.04 6.98 19.12
C ASN A 224 -1.93 6.27 19.90
N PHE A 225 -1.54 5.06 19.50
CA PHE A 225 -0.64 4.21 20.28
C PHE A 225 0.75 4.09 19.68
N LEU A 226 0.85 3.86 18.36
CA LEU A 226 2.13 3.72 17.68
C LEU A 226 2.88 5.05 17.65
N LYS A 227 4.05 5.09 18.29
CA LYS A 227 4.86 6.31 18.48
C LYS A 227 6.12 6.33 17.65
N SER A 228 6.63 5.17 17.26
CA SER A 228 7.84 5.11 16.46
C SER A 228 7.95 3.87 15.56
N LEU A 229 8.76 4.02 14.52
CA LEU A 229 9.12 2.97 13.57
C LEU A 229 10.64 2.87 13.47
N GLY A 230 11.18 1.70 13.79
CA GLY A 230 12.58 1.33 13.56
C GLY A 230 12.72 0.59 12.23
N ILE A 231 13.66 1.01 11.39
CA ILE A 231 13.99 0.35 10.13
C ILE A 231 15.48 0.00 10.15
N GLY A 232 15.78 -1.29 10.08
CA GLY A 232 17.14 -1.79 10.13
C GLY A 232 17.37 -3.00 9.24
N TYR A 233 18.65 -3.37 9.11
CA TYR A 233 19.07 -4.66 8.58
C TYR A 233 20.01 -5.35 9.55
N HIS A 234 20.20 -6.65 9.34
CA HIS A 234 21.24 -7.41 10.00
C HIS A 234 21.99 -8.24 8.95
N PHE A 235 23.33 -8.19 8.99
CA PHE A 235 24.14 -9.04 8.13
C PHE A 235 24.44 -10.36 8.82
N TYR A 236 24.42 -11.45 8.05
CA TYR A 236 24.86 -12.75 8.55
C TYR A 236 25.79 -13.44 7.56
N THR A 237 26.60 -14.35 8.09
CA THR A 237 27.45 -15.27 7.33
C THR A 237 26.95 -16.70 7.54
N GLY A 238 27.12 -17.57 6.54
CA GLY A 238 26.64 -18.95 6.60
C GLY A 238 25.13 -19.08 6.36
N LYS A 239 24.45 -19.92 7.17
CA LYS A 239 23.01 -20.19 7.03
C LYS A 239 22.19 -19.16 7.79
N TYR A 240 21.08 -18.72 7.21
CA TYR A 240 20.21 -17.75 7.89
C TYR A 240 19.52 -18.35 9.11
N THR A 241 19.26 -19.66 9.10
CA THR A 241 18.57 -20.37 10.17
C THR A 241 19.32 -20.26 11.50
N SER A 242 20.65 -20.20 11.50
CA SER A 242 21.42 -19.92 12.72
C SER A 242 21.35 -18.45 13.14
N ALA A 243 21.34 -17.51 12.18
CA ALA A 243 21.37 -16.08 12.47
C ALA A 243 20.00 -15.50 12.86
N ILE A 244 18.90 -16.12 12.41
CA ILE A 244 17.54 -15.65 12.68
C ILE A 244 17.21 -15.72 14.18
N LEU A 245 17.83 -16.65 14.92
CA LEU A 245 17.59 -16.87 16.35
C LEU A 245 18.11 -15.74 17.23
N ASP A 246 19.16 -15.06 16.79
CA ASP A 246 19.71 -13.89 17.49
C ASP A 246 18.82 -12.65 17.33
N ILE A 247 17.86 -12.70 16.39
CA ILE A 247 17.07 -11.55 15.95
C ILE A 247 15.59 -11.71 16.22
N LEU A 248 15.09 -12.94 16.15
CA LEU A 248 13.69 -13.26 16.39
C LEU A 248 13.38 -13.13 17.89
N ASP A 249 12.82 -11.99 18.27
CA ASP A 249 12.32 -11.76 19.62
C ASP A 249 10.92 -12.37 19.79
N THR A 250 10.88 -13.56 20.37
CA THR A 250 9.62 -14.29 20.63
C THR A 250 8.73 -13.65 21.69
N TYR A 251 9.16 -12.58 22.36
CA TYR A 251 8.30 -11.78 23.25
C TYR A 251 7.49 -10.73 22.49
N LYS A 252 7.84 -10.47 21.22
CA LYS A 252 7.13 -9.54 20.34
C LYS A 252 6.25 -10.28 19.35
N LYS A 253 5.09 -9.71 19.07
CA LYS A 253 4.21 -10.18 18.00
C LYS A 253 4.91 -10.01 16.66
N THR A 254 5.27 -11.10 15.99
CA THR A 254 6.20 -11.06 14.85
C THR A 254 5.61 -11.71 13.59
N ILE A 255 5.79 -11.08 12.43
CA ILE A 255 5.65 -11.74 11.12
C ILE A 255 7.04 -11.99 10.56
N LEU A 256 7.38 -13.27 10.40
CA LEU A 256 8.62 -13.74 9.82
C LEU A 256 8.42 -14.18 8.36
N HIS A 257 9.08 -13.49 7.44
CA HIS A 257 9.13 -13.88 6.03
C HIS A 257 10.43 -14.65 5.74
N ILE A 258 10.31 -15.96 5.56
CA ILE A 258 11.41 -16.83 5.16
C ILE A 258 11.79 -16.57 3.68
N PRO A 259 13.02 -16.94 3.24
CA PRO A 259 13.45 -16.68 1.87
C PRO A 259 12.60 -17.47 0.86
N ASN A 260 12.51 -16.96 -0.37
CA ASN A 260 11.84 -17.70 -1.44
C ASN A 260 12.63 -18.99 -1.73
N VAL A 261 11.96 -20.11 -2.01
CA VAL A 261 12.61 -21.39 -2.32
C VAL A 261 13.66 -21.30 -3.42
N ASN A 262 13.48 -20.36 -4.37
CA ASN A 262 14.38 -20.12 -5.49
C ASN A 262 15.54 -19.16 -5.17
N SER A 263 15.56 -18.52 -3.99
CA SER A 263 16.62 -17.58 -3.62
C SER A 263 17.87 -18.31 -3.13
N GLY A 264 19.02 -17.64 -3.19
CA GLY A 264 20.30 -18.23 -2.77
C GLY A 264 20.42 -18.44 -1.26
N GLU A 265 19.61 -17.75 -0.48
CA GLU A 265 19.54 -17.83 0.99
C GLU A 265 18.71 -19.04 1.48
N SER A 266 17.82 -19.55 0.62
CA SER A 266 17.00 -20.73 0.90
C SER A 266 17.83 -22.01 0.85
N THR A 267 17.57 -22.92 1.78
CA THR A 267 18.06 -24.30 1.78
C THR A 267 17.37 -25.17 0.72
N LYS A 268 16.36 -24.61 0.03
CA LYS A 268 15.43 -25.26 -0.91
C LYS A 268 14.48 -26.26 -0.24
N ASP A 269 14.49 -26.30 1.09
CA ASP A 269 13.61 -27.11 1.91
C ASP A 269 12.92 -26.23 2.96
N LYS A 270 11.86 -25.56 2.51
CA LYS A 270 11.11 -24.60 3.32
C LYS A 270 10.46 -25.24 4.56
N HIS A 271 10.12 -26.53 4.51
CA HIS A 271 9.51 -27.22 5.66
C HIS A 271 10.54 -27.47 6.74
N ASN A 272 11.73 -27.92 6.37
CA ASN A 272 12.84 -28.05 7.31
C ASN A 272 13.31 -26.69 7.86
N GLU A 273 13.23 -25.62 7.07
CA GLU A 273 13.49 -24.27 7.55
C GLU A 273 12.50 -23.83 8.63
N VAL A 274 11.20 -24.05 8.41
CA VAL A 274 10.16 -23.77 9.41
C VAL A 274 10.40 -24.62 10.66
N ASN A 275 10.57 -25.93 10.52
CA ASN A 275 10.83 -26.83 11.64
C ASN A 275 12.05 -26.39 12.46
N PHE A 276 13.15 -26.01 11.81
CA PHE A 276 14.33 -25.49 12.50
C PHE A 276 14.01 -24.26 13.35
N ILE A 277 13.20 -23.33 12.83
CA ILE A 277 12.77 -22.14 13.57
C ILE A 277 11.89 -22.55 14.77
N LEU A 278 10.93 -23.46 14.58
CA LEU A 278 10.04 -23.92 15.65
C LEU A 278 10.85 -24.61 16.77
N ASP A 279 11.73 -25.55 16.42
CA ASP A 279 12.58 -26.30 17.35
C ASP A 279 13.52 -25.39 18.14
N ALA A 280 14.01 -24.32 17.52
CA ALA A 280 14.86 -23.37 18.20
C ALA A 280 14.10 -22.47 19.19
N ILE A 281 12.80 -22.26 18.97
CA ILE A 281 11.96 -21.47 19.87
C ILE A 281 11.55 -22.30 21.09
N GLY A 282 11.16 -23.55 20.90
CA GLY A 282 10.55 -24.36 21.95
C GLY A 282 10.10 -25.75 21.53
N ASP A 283 9.59 -26.50 22.51
CA ASP A 283 9.00 -27.81 22.26
C ASP A 283 7.57 -27.68 21.74
N VAL A 284 7.25 -28.30 20.61
CA VAL A 284 5.88 -28.34 20.07
C VAL A 284 4.99 -29.20 21.00
N ILE A 285 3.98 -28.57 21.60
CA ILE A 285 3.02 -29.27 22.49
C ILE A 285 1.91 -29.92 21.68
N LYS A 286 1.32 -29.14 20.76
CA LYS A 286 0.20 -29.57 19.92
C LYS A 286 0.08 -28.68 18.69
N GLN A 287 -0.55 -29.22 17.66
CA GLN A 287 -1.13 -28.44 16.57
C GLN A 287 -2.65 -28.61 16.63
N ASP A 288 -3.37 -27.49 16.65
CA ASP A 288 -4.83 -27.50 16.70
C ASP A 288 -5.42 -28.00 15.37
N SER A 289 -6.21 -29.07 15.41
CA SER A 289 -6.71 -29.74 14.19
C SER A 289 -7.77 -28.94 13.44
N GLU A 290 -8.46 -28.01 14.11
CA GLU A 290 -9.52 -27.19 13.53
C GLU A 290 -8.95 -25.93 12.88
N THR A 291 -7.96 -25.30 13.53
CA THR A 291 -7.41 -24.01 13.12
C THR A 291 -6.04 -24.09 12.44
N GLY A 292 -5.29 -25.17 12.68
CA GLY A 292 -3.90 -25.34 12.22
C GLY A 292 -2.85 -24.62 13.08
N VAL A 293 -3.25 -23.94 14.16
CA VAL A 293 -2.35 -23.18 15.04
C VAL A 293 -1.42 -24.12 15.80
N ILE A 294 -0.12 -23.83 15.77
CA ILE A 294 0.92 -24.60 16.46
C ILE A 294 1.15 -23.96 17.83
N HIS A 295 1.07 -24.77 18.89
CA HIS A 295 1.37 -24.36 20.26
C HIS A 295 2.77 -24.83 20.65
N ILE A 296 3.65 -23.88 20.96
CA ILE A 296 5.04 -24.15 21.31
C ILE A 296 5.30 -23.72 22.75
N LYS A 297 5.93 -24.61 23.53
CA LYS A 297 6.45 -24.30 24.86
C LYS A 297 7.82 -23.68 24.71
N ARG A 298 7.91 -22.37 24.84
CA ARG A 298 9.15 -21.63 24.64
C ARG A 298 10.24 -22.06 25.62
N HIS A 299 11.47 -22.29 25.14
CA HIS A 299 12.59 -22.73 25.98
C HIS A 299 12.99 -21.71 27.06
N SER A 300 12.86 -20.41 26.78
CA SER A 300 13.40 -19.36 27.65
C SER A 300 12.60 -19.15 28.95
N ASP A 301 11.27 -19.32 28.94
CA ASP A 301 10.41 -19.09 30.10
C ASP A 301 9.27 -20.12 30.28
N GLY A 302 9.18 -21.12 29.40
CA GLY A 302 8.15 -22.16 29.44
C GLY A 302 6.75 -21.69 29.06
N LYS A 303 6.56 -20.44 28.62
CA LYS A 303 5.25 -19.96 28.15
C LYS A 303 4.84 -20.65 26.86
N ILE A 304 3.53 -20.81 26.70
CA ILE A 304 2.95 -21.33 25.46
C ILE A 304 2.77 -20.15 24.51
N ILE A 305 3.45 -20.20 23.37
CA ILE A 305 3.25 -19.27 22.26
C ILE A 305 2.45 -19.95 21.14
N LYS A 306 1.70 -19.15 20.39
CA LYS A 306 0.90 -19.58 19.23
C LYS A 306 1.59 -19.15 17.94
N VAL A 307 1.86 -20.12 17.08
CA VAL A 307 2.53 -19.92 15.80
C VAL A 307 1.59 -20.32 14.65
N ALA A 308 1.45 -19.44 13.66
CA ALA A 308 0.79 -19.73 12.40
C ALA A 308 1.84 -20.02 11.32
N ASP A 309 1.74 -21.19 10.69
CA ASP A 309 2.56 -21.54 9.54
C ASP A 309 1.77 -21.34 8.23
N LEU A 310 2.15 -20.32 7.46
CA LEU A 310 1.60 -20.04 6.12
C LEU A 310 2.47 -20.63 4.99
N VAL A 311 3.53 -21.35 5.32
CA VAL A 311 4.46 -22.00 4.38
C VAL A 311 3.96 -23.38 3.95
N GLU A 312 3.11 -24.00 4.77
CA GLU A 312 2.41 -25.27 4.55
C GLU A 312 1.90 -25.39 3.10
N ASP A 313 2.17 -26.52 2.45
CA ASP A 313 1.83 -26.80 1.04
C ASP A 313 0.39 -27.27 0.87
N SER A 314 -0.14 -28.00 1.86
CA SER A 314 -1.50 -28.48 1.87
C SER A 314 -2.48 -27.31 1.84
N SER A 315 -3.19 -27.15 0.72
CA SER A 315 -4.18 -26.08 0.57
C SER A 315 -5.25 -26.15 1.67
N ARG A 316 -5.64 -27.35 2.09
CA ARG A 316 -6.61 -27.56 3.16
C ARG A 316 -6.13 -27.02 4.51
N GLU A 317 -4.89 -27.33 4.89
CA GLU A 317 -4.34 -26.87 6.18
C GLU A 317 -4.04 -25.37 6.13
N ARG A 318 -3.53 -24.88 4.99
CA ARG A 318 -3.33 -23.44 4.75
C ARG A 318 -4.64 -22.66 4.83
N ASP A 319 -5.73 -23.18 4.28
CA ASP A 319 -7.04 -22.51 4.31
C ASP A 319 -7.59 -22.41 5.74
N LYS A 320 -7.37 -23.42 6.59
CA LYS A 320 -7.76 -23.35 8.01
C LYS A 320 -7.04 -22.22 8.73
N ILE A 321 -5.72 -22.15 8.61
CA ILE A 321 -4.94 -21.13 9.31
C ILE A 321 -5.24 -19.73 8.77
N VAL A 322 -5.39 -19.56 7.45
CA VAL A 322 -5.81 -18.28 6.86
C VAL A 322 -7.18 -17.85 7.36
N ASN A 323 -8.14 -18.78 7.46
CA ASN A 323 -9.47 -18.48 8.01
C ASN A 323 -9.43 -18.14 9.50
N TYR A 324 -8.56 -18.78 10.27
CA TYR A 324 -8.32 -18.41 11.67
C TYR A 324 -7.74 -16.99 11.77
N LEU A 325 -6.70 -16.69 10.99
CA LEU A 325 -6.04 -15.37 10.98
C LEU A 325 -7.02 -14.24 10.60
N ARG A 326 -7.96 -14.48 9.68
CA ARG A 326 -9.02 -13.52 9.32
C ARG A 326 -9.97 -13.18 10.46
N ASN A 327 -10.07 -14.04 11.47
CA ASN A 327 -10.98 -13.91 12.59
C ASN A 327 -10.28 -13.56 13.91
N ILE A 328 -8.99 -13.19 13.87
CA ILE A 328 -8.26 -12.72 15.05
C ILE A 328 -8.91 -11.47 15.61
N LYS A 329 -9.14 -11.46 16.93
CA LYS A 329 -9.77 -10.32 17.64
C LYS A 329 -9.00 -9.90 18.87
N SER A 330 -8.22 -10.80 19.45
CA SER A 330 -7.49 -10.60 20.70
C SER A 330 -5.97 -10.65 20.48
N LEU A 331 -5.27 -9.97 21.38
CA LEU A 331 -3.81 -10.01 21.46
C LEU A 331 -3.29 -11.43 21.69
N ASP A 332 -4.01 -12.25 22.45
CA ASP A 332 -3.58 -13.61 22.82
C ASP A 332 -3.87 -14.65 21.72
N ASP A 333 -4.45 -14.25 20.58
CA ASP A 333 -4.84 -15.19 19.52
C ASP A 333 -3.65 -15.71 18.70
N MET A 334 -2.54 -14.95 18.65
CA MET A 334 -1.37 -15.28 17.83
C MET A 334 -0.11 -14.57 18.35
N ASP A 335 1.06 -15.21 18.26
CA ASP A 335 2.36 -14.63 18.66
C ASP A 335 3.34 -14.51 17.49
N LEU A 336 3.38 -15.50 16.60
CA LEU A 336 4.30 -15.54 15.47
C LEU A 336 3.58 -16.04 14.20
N ILE A 337 3.79 -15.36 13.08
CA ILE A 337 3.31 -15.82 11.77
C ILE A 337 4.53 -16.03 10.89
N ILE A 338 4.72 -17.26 10.38
CA ILE A 338 5.79 -17.59 9.44
C ILE A 338 5.19 -17.67 8.04
N ALA A 339 5.77 -16.97 7.08
CA ALA A 339 5.19 -16.84 5.75
C ALA A 339 6.21 -16.87 4.61
N LEU A 340 5.78 -17.44 3.48
CA LEU A 340 6.51 -17.43 2.22
C LEU A 340 5.79 -16.50 1.23
N GLY A 341 6.02 -15.19 1.32
CA GLY A 341 5.41 -14.18 0.43
C GLY A 341 3.89 -13.99 0.54
N MET A 342 3.13 -14.95 1.09
CA MET A 342 1.66 -14.90 1.20
C MET A 342 1.15 -14.02 2.35
N ALA A 343 1.99 -13.66 3.34
CA ALA A 343 1.60 -12.69 4.38
C ALA A 343 1.55 -11.23 3.88
N LYS A 344 1.78 -11.01 2.57
CA LYS A 344 1.63 -9.71 1.94
C LYS A 344 0.18 -9.27 1.88
N GLU A 345 -0.78 -10.18 1.69
CA GLU A 345 -2.20 -9.89 1.46
C GLU A 345 -3.11 -11.03 2.01
N GLY A 346 -4.16 -10.71 2.79
CA GLY A 346 -5.20 -11.70 3.12
C GLY A 346 -5.76 -11.74 4.55
N PHE A 347 -5.15 -11.03 5.52
CA PHE A 347 -5.68 -10.84 6.87
C PHE A 347 -5.17 -9.53 7.49
N ASP A 348 -5.87 -9.01 8.51
CA ASP A 348 -5.50 -7.80 9.23
C ASP A 348 -5.09 -8.16 10.66
N TRP A 349 -3.79 -8.05 10.97
CA TRP A 349 -3.24 -8.37 12.29
C TRP A 349 -2.58 -7.13 12.91
N PRO A 350 -3.36 -6.21 13.51
CA PRO A 350 -2.85 -4.93 14.00
C PRO A 350 -1.86 -5.07 15.17
N PHE A 351 -1.87 -6.21 15.86
CA PHE A 351 -1.01 -6.47 17.01
C PHE A 351 0.48 -6.67 16.65
N CYS A 352 0.81 -6.87 15.37
CA CYS A 352 2.18 -7.12 14.90
C CYS A 352 3.14 -5.97 15.28
N GLU A 353 4.18 -6.30 16.02
CA GLU A 353 5.24 -5.38 16.49
C GLU A 353 6.49 -5.46 15.62
N HIS A 354 6.78 -6.62 15.03
CA HIS A 354 8.01 -6.82 14.26
C HIS A 354 7.72 -7.51 12.92
N ALA A 355 8.13 -6.87 11.83
CA ALA A 355 8.21 -7.49 10.52
C ALA A 355 9.67 -7.87 10.23
N LEU A 356 9.96 -9.17 10.24
CA LEU A 356 11.29 -9.72 10.02
C LEU A 356 11.31 -10.42 8.65
N THR A 357 12.24 -10.04 7.79
CA THR A 357 12.38 -10.62 6.45
C THR A 357 13.77 -11.21 6.25
N VAL A 358 13.86 -12.28 5.47
CA VAL A 358 15.14 -12.91 5.11
C VAL A 358 15.38 -12.83 3.60
N GLY A 359 16.58 -12.40 3.24
CA GLY A 359 17.11 -12.38 1.88
C GLY A 359 17.00 -11.02 1.18
N TYR A 360 17.55 -10.96 -0.03
CA TYR A 360 17.43 -9.76 -0.87
C TYR A 360 15.99 -9.58 -1.37
N ARG A 361 15.46 -8.37 -1.25
CA ARG A 361 14.14 -7.98 -1.78
C ARG A 361 14.38 -7.01 -2.93
N GLY A 362 13.93 -7.37 -4.13
CA GLY A 362 14.14 -6.55 -5.33
C GLY A 362 13.14 -5.41 -5.51
N SER A 363 12.05 -5.38 -4.71
CA SER A 363 10.95 -4.44 -4.88
C SER A 363 10.76 -3.56 -3.65
N LEU A 364 10.85 -2.24 -3.83
CA LEU A 364 10.52 -1.26 -2.81
C LEU A 364 9.04 -1.34 -2.40
N THR A 365 8.14 -1.57 -3.36
CA THR A 365 6.71 -1.72 -3.12
C THR A 365 6.43 -2.90 -2.20
N GLU A 366 7.12 -4.03 -2.41
CA GLU A 366 7.02 -5.21 -1.55
C GLU A 366 7.43 -4.88 -0.10
N ILE A 367 8.54 -4.15 0.10
CA ILE A 367 8.97 -3.78 1.44
C ILE A 367 7.96 -2.84 2.13
N ILE A 368 7.41 -1.86 1.41
CA ILE A 368 6.40 -0.95 1.96
C ILE A 368 5.13 -1.71 2.38
N GLN A 369 4.71 -2.71 1.62
CA GLN A 369 3.59 -3.59 1.99
C GLN A 369 3.88 -4.37 3.27
N ILE A 370 5.10 -4.92 3.42
CA ILE A 370 5.52 -5.65 4.62
C ILE A 370 5.56 -4.73 5.84
N ILE A 371 6.14 -3.54 5.71
CA ILE A 371 6.15 -2.51 6.77
C ILE A 371 4.72 -2.13 7.14
N GLY A 372 3.82 -2.03 6.15
CA GLY A 372 2.36 -1.86 6.34
C GLY A 372 1.69 -2.85 7.27
N ARG A 373 2.27 -4.04 7.45
CA ARG A 373 1.72 -5.07 8.35
C ARG A 373 2.07 -4.81 9.82
N CYS A 374 3.25 -4.28 10.13
CA CYS A 374 3.65 -3.97 11.51
C CYS A 374 3.32 -2.54 11.93
N THR A 375 3.00 -1.63 11.02
CA THR A 375 2.70 -0.22 11.34
C THR A 375 1.24 0.07 11.65
N ARG A 376 0.33 -0.91 11.67
CA ARG A 376 -1.07 -0.71 12.11
C ARG A 376 -1.14 -0.16 13.54
N ASP A 377 -2.02 0.78 13.85
CA ASP A 377 -2.18 1.25 15.24
C ASP A 377 -2.84 0.18 16.11
N SER A 378 -2.30 -0.04 17.32
CA SER A 378 -2.83 -1.02 18.27
C SER A 378 -2.38 -0.70 19.69
N ASN A 379 -3.24 -0.94 20.67
CA ASN A 379 -2.99 -0.60 22.08
C ASN A 379 -1.80 -1.32 22.71
N ASN A 380 -1.35 -2.43 22.12
CA ASN A 380 -0.26 -3.24 22.65
C ASN A 380 1.13 -2.76 22.27
N LYS A 381 1.25 -1.82 21.32
CA LYS A 381 2.55 -1.43 20.80
C LYS A 381 2.69 0.07 20.68
N THR A 382 3.83 0.57 21.16
CA THR A 382 4.25 1.96 20.98
C THR A 382 5.37 2.09 19.96
N HIS A 383 5.94 0.97 19.53
CA HIS A 383 7.03 0.91 18.56
C HIS A 383 6.79 -0.26 17.61
N ALA A 384 7.02 -0.04 16.32
CA ALA A 384 7.06 -1.09 15.31
C ALA A 384 8.48 -1.20 14.77
N GLN A 385 8.91 -2.43 14.49
CA GLN A 385 10.22 -2.71 13.92
C GLN A 385 10.05 -3.38 12.54
N PHE A 386 10.86 -2.93 11.59
CA PHE A 386 11.20 -3.70 10.40
C PHE A 386 12.68 -4.07 10.44
N THR A 387 12.98 -5.35 10.16
CA THR A 387 14.35 -5.84 10.08
C THR A 387 14.50 -6.72 8.85
N ASN A 388 15.47 -6.41 7.99
CA ASN A 388 15.85 -7.28 6.89
C ASN A 388 17.17 -8.02 7.19
N LEU A 389 17.12 -9.35 7.21
CA LEU A 389 18.27 -10.22 7.39
C LEU A 389 18.91 -10.52 6.04
N ILE A 390 20.16 -10.11 5.85
CA ILE A 390 20.85 -10.11 4.55
C ILE A 390 22.13 -10.92 4.65
N ALA A 391 22.34 -11.82 3.69
CA ALA A 391 23.59 -12.55 3.59
C ALA A 391 24.74 -11.59 3.23
N SER A 392 25.85 -11.67 3.95
CA SER A 392 27.08 -10.93 3.66
C SER A 392 28.16 -11.90 3.15
N PRO A 393 28.33 -12.08 1.83
CA PRO A 393 29.48 -12.80 1.31
C PRO A 393 30.77 -12.03 1.63
N GLU A 394 31.80 -12.72 2.12
CA GLU A 394 33.09 -12.09 2.49
C GLU A 394 33.74 -11.32 1.33
N ALA A 395 33.44 -11.66 0.07
CA ALA A 395 34.06 -11.09 -1.13
C ALA A 395 33.30 -9.90 -1.78
N ILE A 396 32.07 -9.57 -1.33
CA ILE A 396 31.19 -8.56 -1.99
C ILE A 396 30.55 -7.62 -0.95
N GLN A 397 31.24 -7.40 0.18
CA GLN A 397 30.65 -6.69 1.32
C GLN A 397 30.24 -5.24 0.98
N ASP A 398 31.04 -4.54 0.18
CA ASP A 398 30.82 -3.10 -0.05
C ASP A 398 29.64 -2.82 -0.99
N ASP A 399 29.52 -3.55 -2.10
CA ASP A 399 28.41 -3.37 -3.04
C ASP A 399 27.05 -3.77 -2.42
N VAL A 400 27.02 -4.87 -1.66
CA VAL A 400 25.80 -5.31 -0.95
C VAL A 400 25.40 -4.31 0.13
N LYS A 401 26.37 -3.76 0.89
CA LYS A 401 26.11 -2.69 1.86
C LYS A 401 25.58 -1.43 1.19
N VAL A 402 26.17 -1.00 0.07
CA VAL A 402 25.74 0.19 -0.66
C VAL A 402 24.32 0.00 -1.23
N ALA A 403 24.04 -1.13 -1.88
CA ALA A 403 22.71 -1.43 -2.42
C ALA A 403 21.65 -1.47 -1.32
N THR A 404 21.96 -2.12 -0.19
CA THR A 404 21.07 -2.18 0.96
C THR A 404 20.83 -0.80 1.57
N ASN A 405 21.89 -0.01 1.77
CA ASN A 405 21.77 1.35 2.29
C ASN A 405 20.96 2.25 1.36
N ASN A 406 21.13 2.13 0.05
CA ASN A 406 20.34 2.88 -0.93
C ASN A 406 18.88 2.46 -0.90
N MET A 407 18.60 1.15 -0.77
CA MET A 407 17.23 0.67 -0.60
C MET A 407 16.59 1.18 0.69
N LEU A 408 17.32 1.19 1.80
CA LEU A 408 16.86 1.77 3.07
C LEU A 408 16.62 3.27 2.98
N LYS A 409 17.50 4.01 2.31
CA LYS A 409 17.29 5.44 2.03
C LYS A 409 16.03 5.64 1.18
N ALA A 410 15.78 4.78 0.20
CA ALA A 410 14.58 4.84 -0.62
C ALA A 410 13.31 4.50 0.19
N ILE A 411 13.35 3.52 1.10
CA ILE A 411 12.26 3.20 2.03
C ILE A 411 11.98 4.38 2.95
N THR A 412 13.04 4.92 3.56
CA THR A 412 13.02 6.08 4.46
C THR A 412 12.40 7.28 3.76
N ALA A 413 12.89 7.60 2.56
CA ALA A 413 12.31 8.63 1.73
C ALA A 413 10.83 8.31 1.47
N SER A 414 10.51 7.09 1.04
CA SER A 414 9.13 6.72 0.65
C SER A 414 8.13 6.77 1.80
N LEU A 415 8.55 6.44 3.02
CA LEU A 415 7.70 6.44 4.21
C LEU A 415 7.63 7.81 4.89
N LEU A 416 8.69 8.62 4.76
CA LEU A 416 8.88 9.86 5.54
C LEU A 416 8.88 11.11 4.67
N MET A 417 8.42 10.99 3.43
CA MET A 417 8.70 11.95 2.37
C MET A 417 8.14 13.37 2.59
N GLU A 418 7.46 13.64 3.71
CA GLU A 418 7.16 15.01 4.14
C GLU A 418 8.16 15.62 5.15
N GLN A 419 8.76 14.88 6.08
CA GLN A 419 9.46 15.54 7.21
C GLN A 419 10.95 15.21 7.39
N VAL A 420 11.53 14.23 6.68
CA VAL A 420 12.99 14.01 6.79
C VAL A 420 13.81 15.11 6.11
N LEU A 421 13.20 15.91 5.23
CA LEU A 421 13.94 16.94 4.48
C LEU A 421 13.84 18.36 5.07
N ALA A 422 12.82 18.67 5.88
CA ALA A 422 12.68 19.91 6.66
C ALA A 422 11.30 19.90 7.37
N PRO A 423 11.09 20.71 8.43
CA PRO A 423 9.73 21.07 8.84
C PRO A 423 8.93 21.59 7.65
N ASN A 424 7.71 21.08 7.45
CA ASN A 424 6.79 21.55 6.43
C ASN A 424 6.52 23.05 6.67
N PHE A 425 7.13 23.89 5.85
CA PHE A 425 6.81 25.30 5.77
C PHE A 425 6.04 25.51 4.46
N ASN A 426 4.73 25.78 4.60
CA ASN A 426 3.90 26.24 3.50
C ASN A 426 4.29 27.68 3.20
N PHE A 427 5.10 27.86 2.16
CA PHE A 427 5.54 29.17 1.74
C PHE A 427 4.44 29.87 0.95
N LYS A 428 3.81 30.88 1.55
CA LYS A 428 2.88 31.77 0.86
C LYS A 428 3.50 33.13 0.59
N THR A 429 3.05 33.78 -0.47
CA THR A 429 3.47 35.15 -0.75
C THR A 429 2.84 36.07 0.27
N ARG A 430 3.68 36.82 1.00
CA ARG A 430 3.19 37.89 1.88
C ARG A 430 2.70 39.05 1.03
N ILE A 431 1.39 39.33 1.07
CA ILE A 431 0.78 40.49 0.42
C ILE A 431 0.91 41.70 1.36
N ASP A 432 1.20 42.89 0.82
CA ASP A 432 1.22 44.11 1.62
C ASP A 432 -0.24 44.42 2.07
N ASN A 433 -0.47 44.53 3.38
CA ASN A 433 -1.77 44.59 4.10
C ASN A 433 -2.46 43.26 4.44
N ASP A 434 -1.72 42.14 4.49
CA ASP A 434 -2.22 40.87 5.04
C ASP A 434 -1.92 40.79 6.56
N ASP A 435 -2.92 41.11 7.38
CA ASP A 435 -2.87 41.06 8.86
C ASP A 435 -3.25 39.68 9.44
N GLU A 436 -3.52 38.66 8.60
CA GLU A 436 -3.80 37.30 9.07
C GLU A 436 -2.53 36.63 9.60
N GLU A 437 -2.57 36.17 10.86
CA GLU A 437 -1.51 35.35 11.45
C GLU A 437 -1.32 34.06 10.63
N ALA A 438 -0.06 33.70 10.37
CA ALA A 438 0.27 32.48 9.64
C ALA A 438 -0.12 31.25 10.45
N GLU A 439 -0.74 30.25 9.81
CA GLU A 439 -1.09 29.01 10.49
C GLU A 439 0.17 28.23 10.93
N PRO A 440 0.08 27.35 11.95
CA PRO A 440 1.20 26.51 12.35
C PRO A 440 1.75 25.70 11.16
N GLY A 441 3.00 25.97 10.77
CA GLY A 441 3.63 25.37 9.59
C GLY A 441 3.55 26.22 8.31
N GLU A 442 3.07 27.46 8.38
CA GLU A 442 3.03 28.41 7.25
C GLU A 442 4.12 29.50 7.41
N ILE A 443 4.87 29.78 6.33
CA ILE A 443 5.82 30.90 6.28
C ILE A 443 5.42 31.86 5.16
N LYS A 444 4.99 33.06 5.52
CA LYS A 444 4.70 34.13 4.56
C LYS A 444 6.01 34.85 4.17
N ILE A 445 6.46 34.70 2.92
CA ILE A 445 7.70 35.33 2.38
C ILE A 445 7.34 36.49 1.45
N ARG A 446 7.95 37.66 1.68
CA ARG A 446 7.80 38.84 0.82
C ARG A 446 8.54 38.62 -0.51
N GLY A 447 7.83 38.73 -1.64
CA GLY A 447 8.41 38.54 -2.98
C GLY A 447 8.56 37.08 -3.42
N PHE A 448 7.96 36.11 -2.70
CA PHE A 448 7.86 34.73 -3.17
C PHE A 448 7.05 34.70 -4.47
N LYS A 449 7.61 34.12 -5.53
CA LYS A 449 6.92 33.99 -6.82
C LYS A 449 6.01 32.78 -6.74
N GLU A 450 4.71 33.02 -6.70
CA GLU A 450 3.76 31.94 -6.83
C GLU A 450 3.91 31.24 -8.17
N PRO A 451 3.64 29.92 -8.23
CA PRO A 451 3.66 29.19 -9.48
C PRO A 451 2.74 29.86 -10.51
N SER A 452 3.30 30.18 -11.67
CA SER A 452 2.65 31.02 -12.68
C SER A 452 1.47 30.37 -13.39
N SER A 453 1.26 29.06 -13.20
CA SER A 453 0.13 28.33 -13.77
C SER A 453 -0.40 27.30 -12.78
N LYS A 454 -1.71 27.02 -12.89
CA LYS A 454 -2.38 25.95 -12.14
C LYS A 454 -1.62 24.63 -12.25
N ARG A 455 -1.11 24.33 -13.45
CA ARG A 455 -0.30 23.15 -13.75
C ARG A 455 0.99 23.05 -12.93
N VAL A 456 1.68 24.16 -12.65
CA VAL A 456 2.90 24.14 -11.84
C VAL A 456 2.56 24.05 -10.34
N LYS A 457 1.43 24.63 -9.90
CA LYS A 457 0.91 24.39 -8.54
C LYS A 457 0.62 22.90 -8.33
N ASP A 458 -0.13 22.28 -9.24
CA ASP A 458 -0.51 20.87 -9.17
C ASP A 458 0.73 19.94 -9.10
N ILE A 459 1.79 20.21 -9.88
CA ILE A 459 3.03 19.42 -9.85
C ILE A 459 3.76 19.56 -8.51
N LEU A 460 3.87 20.78 -7.98
CA LEU A 460 4.55 21.04 -6.71
C LEU A 460 3.80 20.44 -5.52
N GLU A 461 2.47 20.39 -5.58
CA GLU A 461 1.62 19.86 -4.51
C GLU A 461 1.45 18.33 -4.57
N SER A 462 1.33 17.75 -5.77
CA SER A 462 0.92 16.34 -5.92
C SER A 462 1.97 15.38 -6.49
N ASP A 463 2.92 15.89 -7.29
CA ASP A 463 3.89 15.06 -8.04
C ASP A 463 5.35 15.30 -7.59
N LEU A 464 5.59 16.25 -6.67
CA LEU A 464 6.92 16.55 -6.14
C LEU A 464 7.58 15.34 -5.47
N ASN A 465 6.77 14.52 -4.79
CA ASN A 465 7.25 13.30 -4.12
C ASN A 465 7.64 12.22 -5.13
N ASP A 466 6.84 12.04 -6.18
CA ASP A 466 7.13 11.11 -7.30
C ASP A 466 8.42 11.54 -8.03
N LEU A 467 8.61 12.85 -8.19
CA LEU A 467 9.80 13.44 -8.80
C LEU A 467 11.05 13.27 -7.90
N LYS A 468 10.94 13.52 -6.59
CA LYS A 468 12.04 13.27 -5.62
C LYS A 468 12.45 11.80 -5.62
N ALA A 469 11.49 10.87 -5.59
CA ALA A 469 11.76 9.43 -5.61
C ALA A 469 12.46 9.01 -6.91
N THR A 470 11.96 9.49 -8.06
CA THR A 470 12.57 9.21 -9.37
C THR A 470 14.02 9.70 -9.42
N ILE A 471 14.30 10.87 -8.86
CA ILE A 471 15.67 11.38 -8.75
C ILE A 471 16.52 10.50 -7.84
N LEU A 472 16.00 10.07 -6.69
CA LEU A 472 16.74 9.26 -5.72
C LEU A 472 16.96 7.80 -6.19
N GLN A 473 16.14 7.31 -7.11
CA GLN A 473 16.24 5.95 -7.67
C GLN A 473 16.96 5.91 -9.02
N ASP A 474 17.27 7.05 -9.64
CA ASP A 474 17.99 7.09 -10.90
C ASP A 474 19.41 6.53 -10.74
N ASP A 475 19.79 5.57 -11.58
CA ASP A 475 21.10 4.89 -11.53
C ASP A 475 22.28 5.86 -11.61
N THR A 476 22.11 6.99 -12.31
CA THR A 476 23.14 8.04 -12.41
C THR A 476 23.26 8.81 -11.10
N MET A 477 22.13 9.13 -10.47
CA MET A 477 22.08 9.78 -9.15
C MET A 477 22.59 8.87 -8.04
N LEU A 478 22.21 7.59 -8.06
CA LEU A 478 22.67 6.57 -7.11
C LEU A 478 24.20 6.37 -7.19
N LYS A 479 24.79 6.47 -8.39
CA LYS A 479 26.25 6.43 -8.61
C LYS A 479 26.95 7.76 -8.26
N ALA A 480 26.23 8.88 -8.28
CA ALA A 480 26.75 10.21 -7.98
C ALA A 480 26.73 10.58 -6.48
N MET A 481 25.76 10.05 -5.73
CA MET A 481 25.56 10.32 -4.30
C MET A 481 26.72 9.96 -3.35
N PRO A 482 27.63 9.00 -3.63
CA PRO A 482 28.74 8.68 -2.73
C PRO A 482 29.83 9.76 -2.59
N GLY A 483 29.70 10.92 -3.26
CA GLY A 483 30.53 12.10 -2.99
C GLY A 483 31.52 12.52 -4.09
N ASN A 484 31.42 11.95 -5.30
CA ASN A 484 32.34 12.28 -6.40
C ASN A 484 31.87 13.42 -7.32
N ILE A 485 30.72 14.05 -7.03
CA ILE A 485 30.16 15.12 -7.86
C ILE A 485 29.77 16.30 -6.98
N ASP A 486 30.17 17.50 -7.41
CA ASP A 486 29.87 18.76 -6.74
C ASP A 486 28.34 18.93 -6.54
N PRO A 487 27.86 19.28 -5.34
CA PRO A 487 26.45 19.57 -5.06
C PRO A 487 25.81 20.57 -6.05
N GLU A 488 26.60 21.50 -6.58
CA GLU A 488 26.14 22.49 -7.55
C GLU A 488 25.84 21.86 -8.92
N VAL A 489 26.66 20.88 -9.34
CA VAL A 489 26.46 20.10 -10.57
C VAL A 489 25.27 19.15 -10.40
N ILE A 490 25.12 18.54 -9.22
CA ILE A 490 23.96 17.71 -8.90
C ILE A 490 22.67 18.53 -9.03
N ASN A 491 22.60 19.70 -8.38
CA ASN A 491 21.38 20.51 -8.39
C ASN A 491 21.10 21.21 -9.73
N LYS A 492 22.11 21.76 -10.39
CA LYS A 492 21.90 22.56 -11.62
C LYS A 492 21.89 21.74 -12.90
N VAL A 493 22.51 20.55 -12.91
CA VAL A 493 22.66 19.73 -14.11
C VAL A 493 21.86 18.44 -14.00
N TYR A 494 22.10 17.62 -12.99
CA TYR A 494 21.47 16.29 -12.91
C TYR A 494 20.00 16.35 -12.48
N VAL A 495 19.71 17.05 -11.37
CA VAL A 495 18.33 17.29 -10.92
C VAL A 495 17.56 18.03 -12.00
N PHE A 496 18.15 19.04 -12.64
CA PHE A 496 17.50 19.77 -13.72
C PHE A 496 17.25 18.90 -14.97
N LYS A 497 18.18 18.01 -15.33
CA LYS A 497 18.02 17.07 -16.45
C LYS A 497 17.00 15.98 -16.15
N LEU A 498 16.90 15.52 -14.90
CA LEU A 498 15.89 14.58 -14.45
C LEU A 498 14.51 15.21 -14.39
N ILE A 499 14.40 16.42 -13.85
CA ILE A 499 13.20 17.26 -13.96
C ILE A 499 12.86 17.41 -15.43
N TRP A 500 13.78 17.83 -16.30
CA TRP A 500 13.54 17.99 -17.73
C TRP A 500 13.12 16.71 -18.44
N THR A 501 13.70 15.56 -18.11
CA THR A 501 13.29 14.24 -18.66
C THR A 501 11.90 13.85 -18.15
N PHE A 502 11.58 14.14 -16.89
CA PHE A 502 10.26 13.96 -16.31
C PHE A 502 9.24 14.88 -17.00
N THR A 503 9.54 16.17 -17.15
CA THR A 503 8.73 17.15 -17.88
C THR A 503 8.64 16.81 -19.37
N LYS A 504 9.62 16.17 -20.00
CA LYS A 504 9.46 15.66 -21.38
C LYS A 504 8.58 14.42 -21.44
N ARG A 505 8.73 13.46 -20.52
CA ARG A 505 7.92 12.24 -20.47
C ARG A 505 6.47 12.48 -20.07
N VAL A 506 6.20 13.58 -19.37
CA VAL A 506 4.85 13.99 -18.94
C VAL A 506 4.19 14.93 -19.97
N PHE A 507 4.92 15.42 -20.98
CA PHE A 507 4.43 16.48 -21.87
C PHE A 507 4.70 16.25 -23.37
N CYS A 508 5.42 15.19 -23.76
CA CYS A 508 5.56 14.67 -25.11
C CYS A 508 5.20 13.18 -25.09
#